data_AF-A0A950MR24-F1
#
_entry.id   AF-A0A950MR24-F1
#
_cell.length_a   1.000
_cell.length_b   1.000
_cell.length_c   1.000
_cell.angle_alpha   90.00
_cell.angle_beta   90.00
_cell.angle_gamma   90.00
#
_symmetry.space_group_name_H-M   'P 1'
#
loop_
_entity.id
_entity.type
_entity.pdbx_description
1 polymer ?
#
loop_
_entity_poly.entity_id
_entity_poly.type
_entity_poly.pdbx_seq_one_letter_code
_entity_poly.pdbx_strand_id
1 'polypeptide(L)'
;MAVFELRSPLAPEERLFKRKLIVRDVIALVSLFVITGALAVLTYFLFNSFLHRRQALTQTWLREGENAMASGHPEEAVDAFRSALEYGPAQRETEAKLAMALSAAGREQEAVSYFNTLLESEPGNGQMNLELARIAAKQRNESRAVEYYQRALDGTWQGDGYARRRAVRLELARYLIAAGDYARARSQLLTSAGNAPDDPGIKMEIADLMEKAQDPADALEIYRSIAERSPGRIEALEGAGRVALAMGRFNLARAYLEEAVRHPDFASQPESVRLQYSQMLADTIQLLNLFPAANLDVGQRAQRILHAATTAQTRLAACTANGTSQDPQLAGLATKWQQIPAKLTPADLARAPQLEQSIMNLVYSTEFETERTCGTPTGEDLLYLKIAKSPLAAGQQ
;
A
#
# COMPACT_ATOMS: atom_id res chain seq x y z
N MET A 1 8.49 -95.42 31.70
CA MET A 1 9.84 -94.93 32.07
C MET A 1 10.77 -95.27 30.91
N ALA A 2 10.98 -94.33 29.99
CA ALA A 2 11.85 -94.53 28.84
C ALA A 2 13.31 -94.32 29.28
N VAL A 3 14.12 -95.37 29.16
CA VAL A 3 15.52 -95.40 29.56
C VAL A 3 16.32 -94.56 28.56
N PHE A 4 16.98 -93.52 29.07
CA PHE A 4 17.99 -92.76 28.34
C PHE A 4 19.14 -93.71 27.95
N GLU A 5 19.24 -94.10 26.69
CA GLU A 5 20.48 -94.67 26.15
C GLU A 5 21.55 -93.57 26.11
N LEU A 6 22.48 -93.64 27.05
CA LEU A 6 23.70 -92.84 27.05
C LEU A 6 24.54 -93.25 25.83
N ARG A 7 24.61 -92.37 24.83
CA ARG A 7 25.53 -92.50 23.70
C ARG A 7 26.95 -92.83 24.22
N SER A 8 27.58 -93.83 23.60
CA SER A 8 28.97 -94.19 23.85
C SER A 8 29.92 -92.98 23.69
N PRO A 9 30.95 -92.85 24.55
CA PRO A 9 31.91 -91.75 24.46
C PRO A 9 32.69 -91.85 23.15
N LEU A 10 32.71 -90.76 22.38
CA LEU A 10 33.39 -90.65 21.09
C LEU A 10 34.84 -91.13 21.14
N ALA A 11 35.28 -91.84 20.11
CA ALA A 11 36.68 -92.24 19.94
C ALA A 11 37.60 -91.00 19.81
N PRO A 12 38.89 -91.07 20.21
CA PRO A 12 39.82 -89.93 20.15
C PRO A 12 39.89 -89.26 18.76
N GLU A 13 39.81 -90.07 17.70
CA GLU A 13 39.82 -89.63 16.30
C GLU A 13 38.56 -88.84 15.90
N GLU A 14 37.37 -89.27 16.34
CA GLU A 14 36.11 -88.59 16.09
C GLU A 14 36.04 -87.22 16.80
N ARG A 15 36.64 -87.11 18.01
CA ARG A 15 36.75 -85.83 18.73
C ARG A 15 37.68 -84.86 18.00
N LEU A 16 38.80 -85.35 17.47
CA LEU A 16 39.74 -84.55 16.69
C LEU A 16 39.09 -84.03 15.39
N PHE A 17 38.35 -84.88 14.69
CA PHE A 17 37.61 -84.51 13.47
C PHE A 17 36.53 -83.46 13.77
N LYS A 18 35.68 -83.67 14.80
CA LYS A 18 34.67 -82.69 15.23
C LYS A 18 35.29 -81.36 15.63
N ARG A 19 36.42 -81.35 16.35
CA ARG A 19 37.11 -80.11 16.74
C ARG A 19 37.64 -79.35 15.53
N LYS A 20 38.23 -80.03 14.54
CA LYS A 20 38.67 -79.41 13.28
C LYS A 20 37.51 -78.82 12.48
N LEU A 21 36.38 -79.53 12.42
CA LEU A 21 35.17 -79.07 11.75
C LEU A 21 34.58 -77.83 12.43
N ILE A 22 34.40 -77.86 13.75
CA ILE A 22 33.90 -76.72 14.53
C ILE A 22 34.83 -75.51 14.39
N VAL A 23 36.15 -75.69 14.45
CA VAL A 23 37.10 -74.58 14.28
C VAL A 23 37.00 -73.98 12.87
N ARG A 24 36.90 -74.80 11.82
CA ARG A 24 36.71 -74.33 10.45
C ARG A 24 35.41 -73.54 10.28
N ASP A 25 34.31 -74.07 10.82
CA ASP A 25 32.99 -73.45 10.69
C ASP A 25 32.89 -72.16 11.54
N VAL A 26 33.51 -72.12 12.72
CA VAL A 26 33.64 -70.90 13.53
C VAL A 26 34.48 -69.85 12.82
N ILE A 27 35.61 -70.23 12.21
CA ILE A 27 36.43 -69.29 11.41
C ILE A 27 35.61 -68.76 10.22
N ALA A 28 34.86 -69.62 9.54
CA ALA A 28 33.98 -69.21 8.44
C ALA A 28 32.91 -68.22 8.92
N LEU A 29 32.21 -68.50 10.02
CA LEU A 29 31.19 -67.61 10.59
C LEU A 29 31.77 -66.28 11.07
N VAL A 30 32.92 -66.29 11.74
CA VAL A 30 33.61 -65.07 12.19
C VAL A 30 34.07 -64.24 10.98
N SER A 31 34.64 -64.88 9.95
CA SER A 31 35.06 -64.19 8.73
C SER A 31 33.87 -63.56 8.00
N LEU A 32 32.75 -64.27 7.89
CA LEU A 32 31.51 -63.77 7.32
C LEU A 32 30.98 -62.58 8.13
N PHE A 33 30.96 -62.69 9.46
CA PHE A 33 30.54 -61.59 10.34
C PHE A 33 31.40 -60.34 10.15
N VAL A 34 32.73 -60.49 10.11
CA VAL A 34 33.66 -59.37 9.86
C VAL A 34 33.43 -58.74 8.49
N ILE A 35 33.26 -59.55 7.43
CA ILE A 35 32.97 -59.05 6.07
C ILE A 35 31.64 -58.30 6.05
N THR A 36 30.59 -58.86 6.64
CA THR A 36 29.27 -58.21 6.70
C THR A 36 29.30 -56.91 7.51
N GLY A 37 30.04 -56.88 8.63
CA GLY A 37 30.25 -55.68 9.43
C GLY A 37 31.01 -54.60 8.65
N ALA A 38 32.07 -54.97 7.92
CA ALA A 38 32.82 -54.05 7.08
C ALA A 38 31.96 -53.48 5.94
N LEU A 39 31.16 -54.32 5.26
CA LEU A 39 30.22 -53.89 4.23
C LEU A 39 29.12 -52.98 4.79
N ALA A 40 28.59 -53.27 5.98
CA ALA A 40 27.60 -52.44 6.65
C ALA A 40 28.18 -51.05 7.00
N VAL A 41 29.41 -50.98 7.52
CA VAL A 41 30.09 -49.71 7.80
C VAL A 41 30.35 -48.91 6.52
N LEU A 42 30.82 -49.58 5.46
CA LEU A 42 31.07 -48.94 4.17
C LEU A 42 29.78 -48.37 3.56
N THR A 43 28.71 -49.18 3.53
CA THR A 43 27.41 -48.74 3.00
C THR A 43 26.80 -47.63 3.84
N TYR A 44 26.88 -47.69 5.17
CA TYR A 44 26.47 -46.60 6.05
C TYR A 44 27.23 -45.31 5.75
N PHE A 45 28.55 -45.37 5.59
CA PHE A 45 29.37 -44.21 5.28
C PHE A 45 29.03 -43.62 3.90
N LEU A 46 28.89 -44.45 2.87
CA LEU A 46 28.51 -44.01 1.53
C LEU A 46 27.11 -43.39 1.50
N PHE A 47 26.15 -44.01 2.19
CA PHE A 47 24.78 -43.50 2.30
C PHE A 47 24.75 -42.15 3.03
N ASN A 48 25.44 -42.04 4.18
CA ASN A 48 25.50 -40.78 4.92
C ASN A 48 26.22 -39.67 4.13
N SER A 49 27.29 -40.02 3.40
CA SER A 49 27.97 -39.07 2.50
C SER A 49 27.05 -38.60 1.37
N PHE A 50 26.29 -39.50 0.77
CA PHE A 50 25.31 -39.19 -0.27
C PHE A 50 24.20 -38.26 0.25
N LEU A 51 23.63 -38.56 1.43
CA LEU A 51 22.62 -37.72 2.07
C LEU A 51 23.16 -36.32 2.39
N HIS A 52 24.37 -36.23 2.97
CA HIS A 52 25.00 -34.94 3.24
C HIS A 52 25.24 -34.13 1.96
N ARG A 53 25.72 -34.76 0.88
CA ARG A 53 25.92 -34.08 -0.42
C ARG A 53 24.60 -33.58 -0.99
N ARG A 54 23.54 -34.39 -0.96
CA ARG A 54 22.20 -33.98 -1.41
C ARG A 54 21.66 -32.80 -0.61
N GLN A 55 21.78 -32.83 0.70
CA GLN A 55 21.35 -31.73 1.56
C GLN A 55 22.16 -30.46 1.31
N ALA A 56 23.48 -30.58 1.13
CA ALA A 56 24.34 -29.45 0.80
C ALA A 56 23.96 -28.81 -0.54
N LEU A 57 23.73 -29.62 -1.58
CA LEU A 57 23.27 -29.14 -2.89
C LEU A 57 21.91 -28.44 -2.80
N THR A 58 20.96 -29.02 -2.06
CA THR A 58 19.64 -28.41 -1.82
C THR A 58 19.79 -27.01 -1.22
N GLN A 59 20.66 -26.85 -0.20
CA GLN A 59 20.90 -25.57 0.45
C GLN A 59 21.61 -24.56 -0.46
N THR A 60 22.52 -25.03 -1.32
CA THR A 60 23.14 -24.16 -2.34
C THR A 60 22.09 -23.62 -3.30
N TRP A 61 21.26 -24.49 -3.89
CA TRP A 61 20.21 -24.09 -4.81
C TRP A 61 19.14 -23.19 -4.16
N LEU A 62 18.80 -23.42 -2.88
CA LEU A 62 17.91 -22.53 -2.14
C LEU A 62 18.48 -21.11 -2.02
N ARG A 63 19.77 -20.98 -1.67
CA ARG A 63 20.43 -19.67 -1.58
C ARG A 63 20.55 -19.00 -2.93
N GLU A 64 20.85 -19.76 -3.98
CA GLU A 64 20.87 -19.23 -5.34
C GLU A 64 19.50 -18.69 -5.75
N GLY A 65 18.42 -19.43 -5.48
CA GLY A 65 17.06 -18.97 -5.74
C GLY A 65 16.67 -17.72 -4.94
N GLU A 66 17.03 -17.66 -3.66
CA GLU A 66 16.81 -16.48 -2.82
C GLU A 66 17.59 -15.26 -3.31
N ASN A 67 18.85 -15.45 -3.71
CA ASN A 67 19.69 -14.38 -4.27
C ASN A 67 19.15 -13.89 -5.61
N ALA A 68 18.68 -14.81 -6.46
CA ALA A 68 18.05 -14.49 -7.74
C ALA A 68 16.76 -13.67 -7.54
N MET A 69 15.91 -14.05 -6.57
CA MET A 69 14.73 -13.27 -6.18
C MET A 69 15.11 -11.87 -5.68
N ALA A 70 16.09 -11.78 -4.79
CA ALA A 70 16.55 -10.50 -4.24
C ALA A 70 17.15 -9.58 -5.33
N SER A 71 17.72 -10.18 -6.38
CA SER A 71 18.33 -9.48 -7.52
C SER A 71 17.36 -9.19 -8.66
N GLY A 72 16.07 -9.57 -8.53
CA GLY A 72 15.05 -9.34 -9.54
C GLY A 72 15.12 -10.25 -10.77
N HIS A 73 15.72 -11.44 -10.64
CA HIS A 73 15.80 -12.47 -11.68
C HIS A 73 14.88 -13.67 -11.34
N PRO A 74 13.55 -13.54 -11.48
CA PRO A 74 12.61 -14.53 -10.98
C PRO A 74 12.64 -15.87 -11.75
N GLU A 75 12.99 -15.89 -13.04
CA GLU A 75 13.12 -17.15 -13.80
C GLU A 75 14.31 -17.98 -13.33
N GLU A 76 15.46 -17.35 -13.07
CA GLU A 76 16.62 -18.04 -12.47
C GLU A 76 16.27 -18.60 -11.08
N ALA A 77 15.46 -17.87 -10.31
CA ALA A 77 14.98 -18.36 -9.02
C ALA A 77 14.06 -19.58 -9.17
N VAL A 78 13.20 -19.61 -10.19
CA VAL A 78 12.35 -20.77 -10.49
C VAL A 78 13.22 -22.01 -10.76
N ASP A 79 14.25 -21.87 -11.60
CA ASP A 79 15.14 -22.98 -11.94
C ASP A 79 15.94 -23.48 -10.72
N ALA A 80 16.44 -22.55 -9.90
CA ALA A 80 17.15 -22.87 -8.68
C ALA A 80 16.23 -23.58 -7.65
N PHE A 81 15.01 -23.08 -7.42
CA PHE A 81 14.07 -23.73 -6.49
C PHE A 81 13.58 -25.09 -7.00
N ARG A 82 13.41 -25.27 -8.32
CA ARG A 82 13.15 -26.60 -8.90
C ARG A 82 14.29 -27.56 -8.65
N SER A 83 15.53 -27.11 -8.85
CA SER A 83 16.73 -27.89 -8.57
C SER A 83 16.81 -28.26 -7.08
N ALA A 84 16.49 -27.33 -6.17
CA ALA A 84 16.42 -27.62 -4.74
C ALA A 84 15.41 -28.73 -4.41
N LEU A 85 14.23 -28.73 -5.03
CA LEU A 85 13.21 -29.78 -4.86
C LEU A 85 13.62 -31.13 -5.46
N GLU A 86 14.51 -31.16 -6.46
CA GLU A 86 15.05 -32.40 -7.02
C GLU A 86 16.06 -33.07 -6.08
N TYR A 87 16.95 -32.27 -5.47
CA TYR A 87 18.02 -32.78 -4.61
C TYR A 87 17.57 -33.07 -3.18
N GLY A 88 16.57 -32.36 -2.64
CA GLY A 88 16.11 -32.48 -1.26
C GLY A 88 14.71 -33.09 -1.13
N PRO A 89 14.33 -33.63 0.04
CA PRO A 89 12.93 -33.97 0.29
C PRO A 89 12.08 -32.70 0.20
N ALA A 90 10.95 -32.77 -0.52
CA ALA A 90 10.01 -31.66 -0.72
C ALA A 90 9.58 -31.06 0.62
N GLN A 91 10.14 -29.90 0.95
CA GLN A 91 9.71 -29.10 2.07
C GLN A 91 8.69 -28.10 1.54
N ARG A 92 7.52 -28.03 2.17
CA ARG A 92 6.46 -27.07 1.81
C ARG A 92 6.98 -25.62 1.72
N GLU A 93 8.01 -25.29 2.51
CA GLU A 93 8.69 -24.00 2.44
C GLU A 93 9.35 -23.77 1.07
N THR A 94 10.02 -24.78 0.50
CA THR A 94 10.63 -24.68 -0.83
C THR A 94 9.57 -24.60 -1.93
N GLU A 95 8.47 -25.36 -1.80
CA GLU A 95 7.33 -25.24 -2.71
C GLU A 95 6.71 -23.84 -2.66
N ALA A 96 6.61 -23.23 -1.47
CA ALA A 96 6.15 -21.85 -1.32
C ALA A 96 7.11 -20.84 -1.97
N LYS A 97 8.43 -21.01 -1.79
CA LYS A 97 9.45 -20.19 -2.47
C LYS A 97 9.37 -20.31 -3.99
N LEU A 98 9.18 -21.53 -4.52
CA LEU A 98 8.94 -21.77 -5.94
C LEU A 98 7.66 -21.09 -6.42
N ALA A 99 6.55 -21.20 -5.69
CA ALA A 99 5.29 -20.55 -6.04
C ALA A 99 5.41 -19.02 -6.09
N MET A 100 6.12 -18.42 -5.13
CA MET A 100 6.44 -16.98 -5.13
C MET A 100 7.31 -16.58 -6.32
N ALA A 101 8.34 -17.37 -6.66
CA ALA A 101 9.19 -17.12 -7.82
C ALA A 101 8.41 -17.23 -9.14
N LEU A 102 7.54 -18.24 -9.27
CA LEU A 102 6.64 -18.39 -10.42
C LEU A 102 5.70 -17.19 -10.58
N SER A 103 5.15 -16.68 -9.46
CA SER A 103 4.31 -15.48 -9.46
C SER A 103 5.10 -14.26 -9.95
N ALA A 104 6.31 -14.05 -9.41
CA ALA A 104 7.19 -12.96 -9.81
C ALA A 104 7.66 -13.06 -11.28
N ALA A 105 7.83 -14.28 -11.79
CA ALA A 105 8.14 -14.56 -13.20
C ALA A 105 6.93 -14.36 -14.14
N GLY A 106 5.74 -14.10 -13.61
CA GLY A 106 4.50 -13.99 -14.40
C GLY A 106 3.92 -15.33 -14.84
N ARG A 107 4.42 -16.45 -14.32
CA ARG A 107 3.92 -17.82 -14.55
C ARG A 107 2.75 -18.12 -13.61
N GLU A 108 1.73 -17.27 -13.72
CA GLU A 108 0.63 -17.18 -12.75
C GLU A 108 -0.15 -18.48 -12.58
N GLN A 109 -0.40 -19.22 -13.67
CA GLN A 109 -1.17 -20.46 -13.60
C GLN A 109 -0.45 -21.55 -12.79
N GLU A 110 0.87 -21.68 -12.98
CA GLU A 110 1.69 -22.60 -12.20
C GLU A 110 1.76 -22.16 -10.74
N ALA A 111 1.98 -20.86 -10.50
CA ALA A 111 2.00 -20.30 -9.14
C ALA A 111 0.68 -20.58 -8.39
N VAL A 112 -0.47 -20.33 -9.02
CA VAL A 112 -1.80 -20.61 -8.45
C VAL A 112 -1.96 -22.09 -8.13
N SER A 113 -1.49 -22.99 -9.00
CA SER A 113 -1.53 -24.43 -8.72
C SER A 113 -0.75 -24.78 -7.45
N TYR A 114 0.49 -24.30 -7.32
CA TYR A 114 1.31 -24.54 -6.13
C TYR A 114 0.69 -23.93 -4.86
N PHE A 115 0.19 -22.68 -4.93
CA PHE A 115 -0.45 -22.04 -3.79
C PHE A 115 -1.71 -22.79 -3.33
N ASN A 116 -2.54 -23.26 -4.26
CA ASN A 116 -3.72 -24.05 -3.91
C ASN A 116 -3.33 -25.37 -3.23
N THR A 117 -2.34 -26.09 -3.76
CA THR A 117 -1.84 -27.33 -3.13
C THR A 117 -1.30 -27.07 -1.71
N LEU A 118 -0.56 -25.98 -1.50
CA LEU A 118 -0.07 -25.60 -0.18
C LEU A 118 -1.22 -25.31 0.79
N LEU A 119 -2.25 -24.59 0.31
CA LEU A 119 -3.45 -24.24 1.07
C LEU A 119 -4.35 -25.44 1.40
N GLU A 120 -4.28 -26.57 0.68
CA GLU A 120 -5.00 -27.80 1.08
C GLU A 120 -4.59 -28.27 2.48
N SER A 121 -3.32 -28.05 2.82
CA SER A 121 -2.77 -28.44 4.11
C SER A 121 -2.77 -27.32 5.16
N GLU A 122 -2.72 -26.06 4.72
CA GLU A 122 -2.73 -24.88 5.58
C GLU A 122 -3.72 -23.83 5.05
N PRO A 123 -5.05 -24.07 5.13
CA PRO A 123 -6.05 -23.18 4.51
C PRO A 123 -6.00 -21.73 5.00
N GLY A 124 -5.53 -21.53 6.23
CA GLY A 124 -5.38 -20.23 6.87
C GLY A 124 -4.06 -19.52 6.61
N ASN A 125 -3.14 -20.04 5.77
CA ASN A 125 -1.83 -19.40 5.58
C ASN A 125 -1.99 -18.01 4.95
N GLY A 126 -1.69 -16.96 5.72
CA GLY A 126 -1.92 -15.57 5.33
C GLY A 126 -1.03 -15.12 4.16
N GLN A 127 0.22 -15.60 4.11
CA GLN A 127 1.15 -15.27 3.03
C GLN A 127 0.67 -15.86 1.69
N MET A 128 0.24 -17.13 1.67
CA MET A 128 -0.25 -17.75 0.42
C MET A 128 -1.53 -17.08 -0.09
N ASN A 129 -2.45 -16.73 0.82
CA ASN A 129 -3.65 -15.98 0.45
C ASN A 129 -3.30 -14.57 -0.07
N LEU A 130 -2.30 -13.89 0.49
CA LEU A 130 -1.84 -12.60 -0.04
C LEU A 130 -1.29 -12.73 -1.47
N GLU A 131 -0.49 -13.75 -1.77
CA GLU A 131 0.02 -13.96 -3.13
C GLU A 131 -1.12 -14.25 -4.13
N LEU A 132 -2.12 -15.05 -3.74
CA LEU A 132 -3.32 -15.25 -4.56
C LEU A 132 -4.13 -13.96 -4.77
N ALA A 133 -4.20 -13.09 -3.75
CA ALA A 133 -4.85 -11.79 -3.85
C ALA A 133 -4.16 -10.89 -4.89
N ARG A 134 -2.82 -10.86 -4.90
CA ARG A 134 -2.00 -10.11 -5.87
C ARG A 134 -2.19 -10.61 -7.29
N ILE A 135 -2.19 -11.93 -7.49
CA ILE A 135 -2.44 -12.56 -8.79
C ILE A 135 -3.85 -12.18 -9.29
N ALA A 136 -4.88 -12.33 -8.44
CA ALA A 136 -6.25 -11.95 -8.79
C ALA A 136 -6.40 -10.44 -9.08
N ALA A 137 -5.71 -9.59 -8.33
CA ALA A 137 -5.69 -8.14 -8.54
C ALA A 137 -5.08 -7.77 -9.89
N LYS A 138 -3.96 -8.41 -10.27
CA LYS A 138 -3.32 -8.23 -11.59
C LYS A 138 -4.22 -8.68 -12.74
N GLN A 139 -5.00 -9.75 -12.53
CA GLN A 139 -6.01 -10.24 -13.46
C GLN A 139 -7.30 -9.38 -13.48
N ARG A 140 -7.37 -8.31 -12.68
CA ARG A 140 -8.55 -7.45 -12.51
C ARG A 140 -9.80 -8.22 -12.06
N ASN A 141 -9.62 -9.35 -11.38
CA ASN A 141 -10.72 -10.10 -10.77
C ASN A 141 -10.95 -9.57 -9.35
N GLU A 142 -11.70 -8.48 -9.26
CA GLU A 142 -11.94 -7.76 -8.00
C GLU A 142 -12.53 -8.64 -6.91
N SER A 143 -13.53 -9.46 -7.26
CA SER A 143 -14.19 -10.35 -6.30
C SER A 143 -13.19 -11.31 -5.65
N ARG A 144 -12.35 -11.97 -6.44
CA ARG A 144 -11.36 -12.91 -5.91
C ARG A 144 -10.22 -12.19 -5.19
N ALA A 145 -9.78 -11.04 -5.70
CA ALA A 145 -8.73 -10.25 -5.06
C ALA A 145 -9.13 -9.88 -3.63
N VAL A 146 -10.32 -9.30 -3.45
CA VAL A 146 -10.83 -8.89 -2.14
C VAL A 146 -11.05 -10.10 -1.22
N GLU A 147 -11.59 -11.22 -1.73
CA GLU A 147 -11.76 -12.45 -0.96
C GLU A 147 -10.43 -12.99 -0.43
N TYR A 148 -9.40 -13.07 -1.28
CA TYR A 148 -8.08 -13.54 -0.87
C TYR A 148 -7.38 -12.56 0.08
N TYR A 149 -7.53 -11.25 -0.11
CA TYR A 149 -7.05 -10.26 0.87
C TYR A 149 -7.72 -10.46 2.24
N GLN A 150 -9.03 -10.70 2.28
CA GLN A 150 -9.75 -10.98 3.54
C GLN A 150 -9.24 -12.25 4.21
N ARG A 151 -9.08 -13.34 3.46
CA ARG A 151 -8.46 -14.58 3.99
C ARG A 151 -7.04 -14.36 4.50
N ALA A 152 -6.26 -13.50 3.85
CA ALA A 152 -4.94 -13.13 4.32
C ALA A 152 -4.99 -12.34 5.65
N LEU A 153 -5.98 -11.46 5.83
CA LEU A 153 -6.20 -10.71 7.06
C LEU A 153 -6.66 -11.61 8.22
N ASP A 154 -7.51 -12.59 7.95
CA ASP A 154 -8.03 -13.55 8.93
C ASP A 154 -7.06 -14.71 9.22
N GLY A 155 -6.08 -14.91 8.33
CA GLY A 155 -5.16 -16.04 8.34
C GLY A 155 -4.07 -16.00 9.43
N THR A 156 -3.32 -17.09 9.50
CA THR A 156 -2.11 -17.27 10.32
C THR A 156 -0.89 -16.69 9.62
N TRP A 157 0.00 -16.08 10.41
CA TRP A 157 1.22 -15.44 9.91
C TRP A 157 2.42 -15.91 10.74
N GLN A 158 3.54 -16.13 10.06
CA GLN A 158 4.82 -16.31 10.72
C GLN A 158 5.41 -14.96 11.13
N GLY A 159 6.02 -14.89 12.32
CA GLY A 159 6.59 -13.67 12.88
C GLY A 159 5.52 -12.70 13.42
N ASP A 160 5.71 -11.40 13.20
CA ASP A 160 4.78 -10.37 13.67
C ASP A 160 3.52 -10.31 12.79
N GLY A 161 2.49 -11.05 13.20
CA GLY A 161 1.21 -11.08 12.52
C GLY A 161 0.44 -9.74 12.55
N TYR A 162 0.73 -8.82 13.47
CA TYR A 162 0.11 -7.49 13.47
C TYR A 162 0.71 -6.62 12.36
N ALA A 163 2.04 -6.59 12.26
CA ALA A 163 2.74 -5.88 11.20
C ALA A 163 2.36 -6.43 9.81
N ARG A 164 2.31 -7.76 9.65
CA ARG A 164 1.91 -8.40 8.39
C ARG A 164 0.48 -8.04 7.99
N ARG A 165 -0.50 -8.18 8.89
CA ARG A 165 -1.89 -7.82 8.59
C ARG A 165 -2.05 -6.33 8.31
N ARG A 166 -1.28 -5.45 8.94
CA ARG A 166 -1.24 -4.03 8.58
C ARG A 166 -0.77 -3.84 7.14
N ALA A 167 0.35 -4.43 6.76
CA ALA A 167 0.86 -4.35 5.39
C ALA A 167 -0.20 -4.82 4.38
N VAL A 168 -0.91 -5.92 4.68
CA VAL A 168 -2.03 -6.39 3.86
C VAL A 168 -3.18 -5.36 3.79
N ARG A 169 -3.56 -4.73 4.90
CA ARG A 169 -4.60 -3.68 4.89
C ARG A 169 -4.20 -2.49 4.03
N LEU A 170 -2.94 -2.05 4.10
CA LEU A 170 -2.43 -0.93 3.31
C LEU A 170 -2.37 -1.28 1.82
N GLU A 171 -1.98 -2.52 1.48
CA GLU A 171 -2.00 -3.02 0.11
C GLU A 171 -3.42 -3.12 -0.45
N LEU A 172 -4.36 -3.68 0.32
CA LEU A 172 -5.78 -3.73 -0.03
C LEU A 172 -6.38 -2.31 -0.17
N ALA A 173 -6.04 -1.38 0.72
CA ALA A 173 -6.51 0.00 0.62
C ALA A 173 -6.03 0.66 -0.68
N ARG A 174 -4.75 0.50 -1.07
CA ARG A 174 -4.24 0.98 -2.36
C ARG A 174 -4.99 0.38 -3.55
N TYR A 175 -5.24 -0.93 -3.50
CA TYR A 175 -5.99 -1.63 -4.54
C TYR A 175 -7.41 -1.05 -4.68
N LEU A 176 -8.12 -0.86 -3.56
CA LEU A 176 -9.47 -0.31 -3.52
C LEU A 176 -9.52 1.17 -3.98
N ILE A 177 -8.54 1.99 -3.59
CA ILE A 177 -8.39 3.37 -4.08
C ILE A 177 -8.23 3.39 -5.60
N ALA A 178 -7.40 2.51 -6.15
CA ALA A 178 -7.19 2.40 -7.60
C ALA A 178 -8.46 1.92 -8.33
N ALA A 179 -9.30 1.12 -7.67
CA ALA A 179 -10.59 0.69 -8.17
C ALA A 179 -11.71 1.74 -7.98
N GLY A 180 -11.45 2.85 -7.28
CA GLY A 180 -12.43 3.88 -6.94
C GLY A 180 -13.37 3.52 -5.79
N ASP A 181 -13.13 2.41 -5.08
CA ASP A 181 -13.92 2.03 -3.90
C ASP A 181 -13.34 2.66 -2.62
N TYR A 182 -13.57 3.97 -2.52
CA TYR A 182 -13.10 4.78 -1.41
C TYR A 182 -13.72 4.37 -0.07
N ALA A 183 -14.97 3.88 -0.07
CA ALA A 183 -15.67 3.50 1.14
C ALA A 183 -15.04 2.27 1.81
N ARG A 184 -14.75 1.20 1.04
CA ARG A 184 -14.04 0.03 1.59
C ARG A 184 -12.59 0.37 1.91
N ALA A 185 -11.91 1.20 1.10
CA ALA A 185 -10.55 1.63 1.39
C ALA A 185 -10.46 2.35 2.75
N ARG A 186 -11.37 3.30 2.99
CA ARG A 186 -11.49 4.04 4.25
C ARG A 186 -11.65 3.12 5.45
N SER A 187 -12.53 2.12 5.36
CA SER A 187 -12.73 1.14 6.44
C SER A 187 -11.44 0.40 6.82
N GLN A 188 -10.64 -0.02 5.83
CA GLN A 188 -9.35 -0.68 6.06
C GLN A 188 -8.33 0.28 6.70
N LEU A 189 -8.31 1.54 6.26
CA LEU A 189 -7.40 2.56 6.76
C LEU A 189 -7.72 2.97 8.20
N LEU A 190 -8.99 3.13 8.56
CA LEU A 190 -9.40 3.40 9.94
C LEU A 190 -8.98 2.28 10.88
N THR A 191 -9.15 1.02 10.45
CA THR A 191 -8.70 -0.15 11.22
C THR A 191 -7.18 -0.19 11.36
N SER A 192 -6.45 0.22 10.32
CA SER A 192 -4.99 0.33 10.34
C SER A 192 -4.51 1.42 11.30
N ALA A 193 -5.15 2.61 11.25
CA ALA A 193 -4.84 3.75 12.11
C ALA A 193 -5.05 3.44 13.59
N GLY A 194 -6.20 2.83 13.95
CA GLY A 194 -6.53 2.52 15.34
C GLY A 194 -5.56 1.54 16.03
N ASN A 195 -4.83 0.74 15.25
CA ASN A 195 -3.86 -0.22 15.76
C ASN A 195 -2.41 0.16 15.41
N ALA A 196 -2.15 1.35 14.85
CA ALA A 196 -0.81 1.75 14.41
C ALA A 196 0.20 1.82 15.56
N PRO A 197 1.44 1.31 15.38
CA PRO A 197 2.50 1.60 16.32
C PRO A 197 2.72 3.13 16.38
N ASP A 198 3.36 3.59 17.44
CA ASP A 198 3.77 5.01 17.54
C ASP A 198 4.99 5.29 16.66
N ASP A 199 4.84 5.02 15.37
CA ASP A 199 5.84 5.22 14.32
C ASP A 199 5.32 6.29 13.34
N PRO A 200 6.00 7.45 13.22
CA PRO A 200 5.59 8.51 12.32
C PRO A 200 5.51 8.10 10.85
N GLY A 201 6.41 7.22 10.37
CA GLY A 201 6.43 6.79 8.97
C GLY A 201 5.18 5.99 8.60
N ILE A 202 4.77 5.06 9.46
CA ILE A 202 3.54 4.27 9.25
C ILE A 202 2.30 5.16 9.34
N LYS A 203 2.26 6.11 10.29
CA LYS A 203 1.12 7.04 10.41
C LYS A 203 1.03 7.97 9.20
N MET A 204 2.16 8.46 8.69
CA MET A 204 2.20 9.26 7.44
C MET A 204 1.65 8.46 6.26
N GLU A 205 2.08 7.21 6.07
CA GLU A 205 1.58 6.35 4.99
C GLU A 205 0.06 6.16 5.07
N ILE A 206 -0.49 5.98 6.28
CA ILE A 206 -1.94 5.85 6.49
C ILE A 206 -2.65 7.17 6.17
N ALA A 207 -2.14 8.31 6.62
CA ALA A 207 -2.74 9.63 6.36
C ALA A 207 -2.76 9.96 4.85
N ASP A 208 -1.66 9.70 4.13
CA ASP A 208 -1.57 9.88 2.68
C ASP A 208 -2.59 9.00 1.94
N LEU A 209 -2.81 7.76 2.39
CA LEU A 209 -3.81 6.86 1.82
C LEU A 209 -5.24 7.30 2.17
N MET A 210 -5.48 7.82 3.37
CA MET A 210 -6.80 8.37 3.76
C MET A 210 -7.17 9.56 2.89
N GLU A 211 -6.22 10.45 2.61
CA GLU A 211 -6.43 11.55 1.68
C GLU A 211 -6.80 11.04 0.28
N LYS A 212 -6.06 10.06 -0.26
CA LYS A 212 -6.36 9.43 -1.55
C LYS A 212 -7.69 8.67 -1.55
N ALA A 213 -8.14 8.20 -0.40
CA ALA A 213 -9.44 7.60 -0.18
C ALA A 213 -10.57 8.62 0.05
N GLN A 214 -10.34 9.91 -0.26
CA GLN A 214 -11.30 11.00 -0.10
C GLN A 214 -11.78 11.18 1.36
N ASP A 215 -10.91 10.89 2.32
CA ASP A 215 -11.16 11.08 3.75
C ASP A 215 -10.20 12.12 4.37
N PRO A 216 -10.33 13.40 3.97
CA PRO A 216 -9.41 14.44 4.40
C PRO A 216 -9.55 14.78 5.90
N ALA A 217 -10.71 14.50 6.52
CA ALA A 217 -10.93 14.80 7.92
C ALA A 217 -10.08 13.89 8.83
N ASP A 218 -10.17 12.57 8.64
CA ASP A 218 -9.37 11.62 9.43
C ASP A 218 -7.87 11.71 9.09
N ALA A 219 -7.51 11.99 7.83
CA ALA A 219 -6.13 12.27 7.43
C ALA A 219 -5.53 13.47 8.18
N LEU A 220 -6.28 14.57 8.30
CA LEU A 220 -5.84 15.79 8.99
C LEU A 220 -5.56 15.54 10.48
N GLU A 221 -6.38 14.73 11.16
CA GLU A 221 -6.15 14.39 12.56
C GLU A 221 -4.85 13.59 12.75
N ILE A 222 -4.54 12.67 11.83
CA ILE A 222 -3.27 11.93 11.87
C ILE A 222 -2.09 12.88 11.63
N TYR A 223 -2.12 13.70 10.58
CA TYR A 223 -1.04 14.66 10.32
C TYR A 223 -0.80 15.59 11.51
N ARG A 224 -1.88 16.11 12.11
CA ARG A 224 -1.79 16.94 13.32
C ARG A 224 -1.08 16.20 14.45
N SER A 225 -1.45 14.94 14.69
CA SER A 225 -0.84 14.14 15.77
C SER A 225 0.67 13.93 15.58
N ILE A 226 1.13 13.87 14.33
CA ILE A 226 2.56 13.74 13.98
C ILE A 226 3.24 15.10 14.10
N ALA A 227 2.62 16.18 13.63
CA ALA A 227 3.16 17.54 13.70
C ALA A 227 3.38 18.04 15.13
N GLU A 228 2.62 17.54 16.11
CA GLU A 228 2.79 17.81 17.53
C GLU A 228 4.04 17.11 18.14
N ARG A 229 4.69 16.21 17.39
CA ARG A 229 5.84 15.38 17.83
C ARG A 229 7.02 15.50 16.85
N SER A 230 8.19 15.02 17.26
CA SER A 230 9.35 14.79 16.37
C SER A 230 9.79 13.33 16.54
N PRO A 231 10.21 12.60 15.48
CA PRO A 231 10.51 13.00 14.09
C PRO A 231 9.31 12.96 13.11
N GLY A 232 9.45 13.54 11.91
CA GLY A 232 8.42 13.58 10.83
C GLY A 232 7.51 14.82 10.82
N ARG A 233 7.90 15.86 11.56
CA ARG A 233 7.10 17.06 11.77
C ARG A 233 6.86 17.86 10.49
N ILE A 234 7.86 17.97 9.62
CA ILE A 234 7.75 18.84 8.43
C ILE A 234 6.82 18.24 7.38
N GLU A 235 6.96 16.96 7.06
CA GLU A 235 6.09 16.25 6.12
C GLU A 235 4.64 16.20 6.64
N ALA A 236 4.47 16.10 7.96
CA ALA A 236 3.16 16.16 8.59
C ALA A 236 2.53 17.56 8.53
N LEU A 237 3.30 18.63 8.76
CA LEU A 237 2.82 20.02 8.61
C LEU A 237 2.42 20.30 7.15
N GLU A 238 3.23 19.83 6.20
CA GLU A 238 2.96 19.89 4.77
C GLU A 238 1.65 19.17 4.38
N GLY A 239 1.50 17.92 4.84
CA GLY A 239 0.28 17.13 4.66
C GLY A 239 -0.94 17.81 5.28
N ALA A 240 -0.83 18.29 6.53
CA ALA A 240 -1.89 19.00 7.23
C ALA A 240 -2.29 20.29 6.51
N GLY A 241 -1.33 21.08 6.03
CA GLY A 241 -1.57 22.31 5.27
C GLY A 241 -2.31 22.05 3.96
N ARG A 242 -1.84 21.05 3.20
CA ARG A 242 -2.43 20.63 1.93
C ARG A 242 -3.84 20.07 2.09
N VAL A 243 -4.07 19.21 3.08
CA VAL A 243 -5.39 18.65 3.38
C VAL A 243 -6.35 19.71 3.92
N ALA A 244 -5.89 20.57 4.83
CA ALA A 244 -6.70 21.68 5.32
C ALA A 244 -7.14 22.62 4.17
N LEU A 245 -6.27 22.86 3.19
CA LEU A 245 -6.58 23.63 1.99
C LEU A 245 -7.67 22.94 1.15
N ALA A 246 -7.56 21.63 0.93
CA ALA A 246 -8.56 20.83 0.21
C ALA A 246 -9.93 20.83 0.91
N MET A 247 -9.94 20.85 2.26
CA MET A 247 -11.16 20.99 3.06
C MET A 247 -11.74 22.42 3.05
N GLY A 248 -11.10 23.38 2.39
CA GLY A 248 -11.47 24.80 2.41
C GLY A 248 -11.09 25.51 3.72
N ARG A 249 -10.39 24.87 4.66
CA ARG A 249 -10.00 25.46 5.95
C ARG A 249 -8.79 26.38 5.78
N PHE A 250 -8.92 27.47 5.02
CA PHE A 250 -7.81 28.32 4.57
C PHE A 250 -6.96 28.91 5.69
N ASN A 251 -7.57 29.34 6.81
CA ASN A 251 -6.82 29.84 7.96
C ASN A 251 -5.93 28.76 8.60
N LEU A 252 -6.45 27.54 8.69
CA LEU A 252 -5.72 26.40 9.23
C LEU A 252 -4.62 25.95 8.26
N ALA A 253 -4.93 25.91 6.96
CA ALA A 253 -3.95 25.64 5.91
C ALA A 253 -2.77 26.61 5.97
N ARG A 254 -3.04 27.92 6.07
CA ARG A 254 -1.98 28.94 6.23
C ARG A 254 -1.13 28.66 7.46
N ALA A 255 -1.74 28.38 8.61
CA ALA A 255 -1.00 28.15 9.85
C ALA A 255 0.00 26.99 9.70
N TYR A 256 -0.44 25.85 9.18
CA TYR A 256 0.43 24.69 8.97
C TYR A 256 1.50 24.94 7.90
N LEU A 257 1.15 25.58 6.78
CA LEU A 257 2.11 25.90 5.71
C LEU A 257 3.16 26.92 6.16
N GLU A 258 2.79 27.94 6.95
CA GLU A 258 3.74 28.89 7.54
C GLU A 258 4.71 28.19 8.49
N GLU A 259 4.21 27.27 9.32
CA GLU A 259 5.05 26.50 10.23
C GLU A 259 6.00 25.57 9.47
N ALA A 260 5.52 24.89 8.41
CA ALA A 260 6.34 24.05 7.54
C ALA A 260 7.48 24.85 6.89
N VAL A 261 7.16 25.98 6.23
CA VAL A 261 8.14 26.81 5.51
C VAL A 261 9.16 27.46 6.47
N ARG A 262 8.77 27.76 7.71
CA ARG A 262 9.67 28.30 8.74
C ARG A 262 10.50 27.22 9.46
N HIS A 263 10.19 25.95 9.26
CA HIS A 263 10.90 24.86 9.93
C HIS A 263 12.38 24.84 9.49
N PRO A 264 13.35 24.65 10.42
CA PRO A 264 14.78 24.69 10.08
C PRO A 264 15.18 23.72 8.95
N ASP A 265 14.57 22.54 8.96
CA ASP A 265 14.87 21.49 7.96
C ASP A 265 14.24 21.74 6.59
N PHE A 266 13.34 22.72 6.45
CA PHE A 266 12.71 23.03 5.17
C PHE A 266 13.74 23.41 4.11
N ALA A 267 14.79 24.14 4.49
CA ALA A 267 15.86 24.55 3.58
C ALA A 267 16.65 23.37 2.99
N SER A 268 16.67 22.23 3.69
CA SER A 268 17.38 21.01 3.30
C SER A 268 16.56 20.13 2.35
N GLN A 269 15.27 20.41 2.16
CA GLN A 269 14.42 19.65 1.26
C GLN A 269 14.75 19.90 -0.23
N PRO A 270 14.37 18.95 -1.12
CA PRO A 270 14.47 19.13 -2.56
C PRO A 270 13.82 20.43 -3.03
N GLU A 271 14.43 21.09 -4.02
CA GLU A 271 13.94 22.38 -4.53
C GLU A 271 12.49 22.32 -5.01
N SER A 272 12.09 21.23 -5.65
CA SER A 272 10.72 21.01 -6.10
C SER A 272 9.70 21.07 -4.95
N VAL A 273 10.02 20.45 -3.81
CA VAL A 273 9.17 20.43 -2.62
C VAL A 273 9.11 21.81 -1.99
N ARG A 274 10.26 22.47 -1.84
CA ARG A 274 10.33 23.84 -1.31
C ARG A 274 9.50 24.82 -2.13
N LEU A 275 9.62 24.75 -3.46
CA LEU A 275 8.85 25.60 -4.37
C LEU A 275 7.35 25.31 -4.28
N GLN A 276 6.98 24.03 -4.27
CA GLN A 276 5.58 23.61 -4.16
C GLN A 276 4.90 24.18 -2.91
N TYR A 277 5.49 24.01 -1.72
CA TYR A 277 4.86 24.45 -0.48
C TYR A 277 4.98 25.96 -0.25
N SER A 278 6.05 26.60 -0.72
CA SER A 278 6.15 28.08 -0.69
C SER A 278 5.09 28.71 -1.59
N GLN A 279 4.86 28.16 -2.79
CA GLN A 279 3.80 28.63 -3.67
C GLN A 279 2.42 28.33 -3.09
N MET A 280 2.21 27.14 -2.50
CA MET A 280 0.94 26.80 -1.86
C MET A 280 0.62 27.76 -0.70
N LEU A 281 1.62 28.16 0.09
CA LEU A 281 1.46 29.16 1.13
C LEU A 281 1.09 30.53 0.53
N ALA A 282 1.81 30.98 -0.50
CA ALA A 282 1.53 32.25 -1.17
C ALA A 282 0.10 32.29 -1.74
N ASP A 283 -0.31 31.23 -2.45
CA ASP A 283 -1.67 31.06 -2.97
C ASP A 283 -2.71 31.09 -1.84
N THR A 284 -2.43 30.42 -0.72
CA THR A 284 -3.34 30.37 0.44
C THR A 284 -3.49 31.75 1.09
N ILE A 285 -2.41 32.53 1.18
CA ILE A 285 -2.46 33.92 1.67
C ILE A 285 -3.28 34.80 0.72
N GLN A 286 -3.08 34.66 -0.60
CA GLN A 286 -3.87 35.41 -1.59
C GLN A 286 -5.35 35.02 -1.53
N LEU A 287 -5.68 33.73 -1.42
CA LEU A 287 -7.03 33.23 -1.22
C LEU A 287 -7.70 33.87 0.01
N LEU A 288 -6.99 33.96 1.14
CA LEU A 288 -7.49 34.60 2.35
C LEU A 288 -7.74 36.10 2.21
N ASN A 289 -7.04 36.77 1.30
CA ASN A 289 -7.26 38.19 1.01
C ASN A 289 -8.47 38.42 0.10
N LEU A 290 -8.79 37.47 -0.77
CA LEU A 290 -9.94 37.54 -1.69
C LEU A 290 -11.23 36.99 -1.06
N PHE A 291 -11.15 35.99 -0.20
CA PHE A 291 -12.32 35.32 0.36
C PHE A 291 -13.15 36.25 1.25
N PRO A 292 -14.45 36.47 0.96
CA PRO A 292 -15.32 37.35 1.75
C PRO A 292 -15.83 36.62 3.02
N ALA A 293 -14.92 36.30 3.94
CA ALA A 293 -15.24 35.53 5.13
C ALA A 293 -16.29 36.23 6.02
N ALA A 294 -17.16 35.42 6.65
CA ALA A 294 -18.26 35.92 7.47
C ALA A 294 -17.80 36.73 8.71
N ASN A 295 -16.59 36.46 9.20
CA ASN A 295 -15.99 37.11 10.37
C ASN A 295 -15.25 38.42 10.05
N LEU A 296 -15.21 38.86 8.79
CA LEU A 296 -14.65 40.16 8.43
C LEU A 296 -15.58 41.30 8.87
N ASP A 297 -15.00 42.49 8.99
CA ASP A 297 -15.80 43.71 9.04
C ASP A 297 -16.74 43.78 7.81
N VAL A 298 -17.96 44.25 8.02
CA VAL A 298 -19.01 44.24 7.00
C VAL A 298 -18.58 45.04 5.76
N GLY A 299 -17.88 46.16 5.96
CA GLY A 299 -17.36 46.97 4.86
C GLY A 299 -16.26 46.24 4.07
N GLN A 300 -15.33 45.59 4.77
CA GLN A 300 -14.27 44.78 4.13
C GLN A 300 -14.85 43.60 3.35
N ARG A 301 -15.85 42.91 3.92
CA ARG A 301 -16.55 41.81 3.24
C ARG A 301 -17.21 42.30 1.96
N ALA A 302 -17.98 43.39 2.04
CA ALA A 302 -18.64 43.98 0.88
C ALA A 302 -17.64 44.41 -0.21
N GLN A 303 -16.50 45.00 0.16
CA GLN A 303 -15.42 45.33 -0.78
C GLN A 303 -14.91 44.10 -1.54
N ARG A 304 -14.65 43.00 -0.84
CA ARG A 304 -14.19 41.75 -1.47
C ARG A 304 -15.22 41.15 -2.41
N ILE A 305 -16.51 41.20 -2.04
CA ILE A 305 -17.60 40.72 -2.91
C ILE A 305 -17.70 41.55 -4.19
N LEU A 306 -17.61 42.88 -4.10
CA LEU A 306 -17.63 43.76 -5.27
C LEU A 306 -16.41 43.57 -6.18
N HIS A 307 -15.24 43.35 -5.58
CA HIS A 307 -14.04 42.99 -6.32
C HIS A 307 -14.24 41.66 -7.08
N ALA A 308 -14.70 40.61 -6.39
CA ALA A 308 -15.00 39.31 -6.99
C ALA A 308 -16.02 39.41 -8.14
N ALA A 309 -17.08 40.21 -7.95
CA ALA A 309 -18.08 40.47 -8.98
C ALA A 309 -17.49 41.11 -10.23
N THR A 310 -16.59 42.07 -10.06
CA THR A 310 -15.93 42.77 -11.17
C THR A 310 -15.00 41.81 -11.94
N THR A 311 -14.23 41.01 -11.21
CA THR A 311 -13.32 40.00 -11.77
C THR A 311 -14.10 38.96 -12.59
N ALA A 312 -15.16 38.38 -12.03
CA ALA A 312 -16.01 37.41 -12.72
C ALA A 312 -16.72 37.99 -13.97
N GLN A 313 -17.25 39.22 -13.88
CA GLN A 313 -17.87 39.88 -15.04
C GLN A 313 -16.87 40.14 -16.17
N THR A 314 -15.64 40.55 -15.82
CA THR A 314 -14.56 40.76 -16.79
C THR A 314 -14.22 39.46 -17.51
N ARG A 315 -14.09 38.37 -16.74
CA ARG A 315 -13.85 37.02 -17.29
C ARG A 315 -14.98 36.56 -18.20
N LEU A 316 -16.24 36.73 -17.80
CA LEU A 316 -17.41 36.37 -18.62
C LEU A 316 -17.44 37.17 -19.93
N ALA A 317 -17.17 38.47 -19.88
CA ALA A 317 -17.11 39.32 -21.06
C ALA A 317 -15.99 38.87 -22.02
N ALA A 318 -14.79 38.59 -21.51
CA ALA A 318 -13.67 38.08 -22.31
C ALA A 318 -13.99 36.71 -22.91
N CYS A 319 -14.60 35.82 -22.14
CA CYS A 319 -14.99 34.48 -22.58
C CYS A 319 -16.01 34.56 -23.74
N THR A 320 -17.06 35.37 -23.59
CA THR A 320 -18.12 35.54 -24.62
C THR A 320 -17.66 36.30 -25.87
N ALA A 321 -16.68 37.20 -25.76
CA ALA A 321 -16.12 37.94 -26.89
C ALA A 321 -15.37 37.04 -27.91
N ASN A 322 -14.84 35.90 -27.48
CA ASN A 322 -14.05 34.99 -28.31
C ASN A 322 -14.89 34.04 -29.20
N GLY A 323 -16.14 34.40 -29.52
CA GLY A 323 -17.00 33.63 -30.44
C GLY A 323 -17.80 32.49 -29.78
N THR A 324 -17.73 32.34 -28.45
CA THR A 324 -18.56 31.41 -27.65
C THR A 324 -19.91 32.01 -27.26
N SER A 325 -20.29 33.15 -27.85
CA SER A 325 -21.51 33.91 -27.55
C SER A 325 -22.82 33.13 -27.75
N GLN A 326 -22.77 31.93 -28.32
CA GLN A 326 -23.91 31.03 -28.51
C GLN A 326 -24.06 29.97 -27.39
N ASP A 327 -23.17 29.88 -26.40
CA ASP A 327 -23.35 28.96 -25.26
C ASP A 327 -24.55 29.43 -24.39
N PRO A 328 -25.61 28.62 -24.23
CA PRO A 328 -26.80 29.02 -23.50
C PRO A 328 -26.55 29.28 -22.00
N GLN A 329 -25.59 28.59 -21.39
CA GLN A 329 -25.25 28.78 -19.97
C GLN A 329 -24.56 30.12 -19.77
N LEU A 330 -23.60 30.48 -20.63
CA LEU A 330 -22.95 31.78 -20.58
C LEU A 330 -23.93 32.93 -20.84
N ALA A 331 -24.86 32.77 -21.79
CA ALA A 331 -25.93 33.75 -22.03
C ALA A 331 -26.83 33.91 -20.80
N GLY A 332 -27.23 32.81 -20.16
CA GLY A 332 -28.02 32.83 -18.93
C GLY A 332 -27.31 33.53 -17.78
N LEU A 333 -25.99 33.33 -17.63
CA LEU A 333 -25.17 34.05 -16.65
C LEU A 333 -25.11 35.55 -16.95
N ALA A 334 -24.93 35.94 -18.21
CA ALA A 334 -24.93 37.35 -18.62
C ALA A 334 -26.27 38.03 -18.28
N THR A 335 -27.40 37.36 -18.49
CA THR A 335 -28.73 37.87 -18.09
C THR A 335 -28.84 38.03 -16.57
N LYS A 336 -28.34 37.07 -15.78
CA LYS A 336 -28.33 37.17 -14.31
C LYS A 336 -27.47 38.36 -13.83
N TRP A 337 -26.31 38.60 -14.46
CA TRP A 337 -25.47 39.75 -14.13
C TRP A 337 -26.15 41.09 -14.43
N GLN A 338 -26.98 41.17 -15.47
CA GLN A 338 -27.77 42.38 -15.78
C GLN A 338 -28.83 42.71 -14.71
N GLN A 339 -29.22 41.74 -13.88
CA GLN A 339 -30.17 41.96 -12.78
C GLN A 339 -29.48 42.56 -11.53
N ILE A 340 -28.14 42.52 -11.47
CA ILE A 340 -27.39 43.14 -10.38
C ILE A 340 -27.28 44.65 -10.62
N PRO A 341 -27.57 45.51 -9.62
CA PRO A 341 -27.46 46.96 -9.79
C PRO A 341 -26.05 47.39 -10.21
N ALA A 342 -25.95 48.17 -11.30
CA ALA A 342 -24.68 48.52 -11.94
C ALA A 342 -23.74 49.40 -11.09
N LYS A 343 -24.24 50.03 -10.01
CA LYS A 343 -23.47 50.92 -9.13
C LYS A 343 -23.74 50.58 -7.66
N LEU A 344 -23.25 49.43 -7.22
CA LEU A 344 -23.27 49.05 -5.81
C LEU A 344 -22.06 49.64 -5.09
N THR A 345 -22.30 50.35 -4.00
CA THR A 345 -21.23 50.71 -3.06
C THR A 345 -21.08 49.64 -1.97
N PRO A 346 -19.92 49.56 -1.29
CA PRO A 346 -19.78 48.68 -0.13
C PRO A 346 -20.86 48.91 0.93
N ALA A 347 -21.32 50.14 1.11
CA ALA A 347 -22.35 50.48 2.09
C ALA A 347 -23.75 49.97 1.69
N ASP A 348 -24.07 49.96 0.39
CA ASP A 348 -25.34 49.41 -0.10
C ASP A 348 -25.37 47.90 0.13
N LEU A 349 -24.26 47.24 -0.21
CA LEU A 349 -24.13 45.79 -0.10
C LEU A 349 -24.11 45.32 1.36
N ALA A 350 -23.42 46.07 2.24
CA ALA A 350 -23.38 45.83 3.68
C ALA A 350 -24.76 45.82 4.36
N ARG A 351 -25.76 46.49 3.77
CA ARG A 351 -27.15 46.53 4.26
C ARG A 351 -28.04 45.46 3.64
N ALA A 352 -27.53 44.69 2.67
CA ALA A 352 -28.29 43.71 1.91
C ALA A 352 -27.59 42.32 1.89
N PRO A 353 -27.59 41.57 3.00
CA PRO A 353 -26.92 40.26 3.08
C PRO A 353 -27.40 39.23 2.04
N GLN A 354 -28.67 39.29 1.65
CA GLN A 354 -29.20 38.41 0.59
C GLN A 354 -28.59 38.73 -0.78
N LEU A 355 -28.28 40.00 -1.03
CA LEU A 355 -27.62 40.43 -2.26
C LEU A 355 -26.15 40.02 -2.25
N GLU A 356 -25.45 40.09 -1.10
CA GLU A 356 -24.10 39.54 -0.92
C GLU A 356 -24.03 38.07 -1.37
N GLN A 357 -24.93 37.24 -0.84
CA GLN A 357 -24.98 35.82 -1.19
C GLN A 357 -25.30 35.61 -2.67
N SER A 358 -26.26 36.35 -3.21
CA SER A 358 -26.66 36.25 -4.62
C SER A 358 -25.52 36.59 -5.57
N ILE A 359 -24.75 37.64 -5.26
CA ILE A 359 -23.58 38.04 -6.05
C ILE A 359 -22.50 36.95 -5.96
N MET A 360 -22.19 36.44 -4.77
CA MET A 360 -21.17 35.41 -4.63
C MET A 360 -21.54 34.09 -5.33
N ASN A 361 -22.81 33.67 -5.26
CA ASN A 361 -23.29 32.52 -6.01
C ASN A 361 -23.12 32.73 -7.53
N LEU A 362 -23.34 33.95 -8.01
CA LEU A 362 -23.17 34.31 -9.41
C LEU A 362 -21.69 34.37 -9.83
N VAL A 363 -20.80 34.87 -8.96
CA VAL A 363 -19.34 34.80 -9.13
C VAL A 363 -18.93 33.33 -9.30
N TYR A 364 -19.29 32.46 -8.36
CA TYR A 364 -18.90 31.04 -8.43
C TYR A 364 -19.44 30.35 -9.67
N SER A 365 -20.71 30.56 -10.01
CA SER A 365 -21.29 30.01 -11.24
C SER A 365 -20.57 30.50 -12.50
N THR A 366 -20.12 31.77 -12.49
CA THR A 366 -19.36 32.35 -13.60
C THR A 366 -18.00 31.69 -13.74
N GLU A 367 -17.25 31.52 -12.65
CA GLU A 367 -15.95 30.84 -12.68
C GLU A 367 -16.06 29.40 -13.20
N PHE A 368 -17.07 28.65 -12.74
CA PHE A 368 -17.31 27.28 -13.18
C PHE A 368 -17.62 27.18 -14.68
N GLU A 369 -18.59 27.96 -15.18
CA GLU A 369 -19.01 27.85 -16.58
C GLU A 369 -17.96 28.40 -17.54
N THR A 370 -17.24 29.44 -17.15
CA THR A 370 -16.15 29.98 -17.96
C THR A 370 -14.92 29.06 -17.96
N GLU A 371 -14.62 28.33 -16.88
CA GLU A 371 -13.63 27.25 -16.91
C GLU A 371 -14.03 26.18 -17.93
N ARG A 372 -15.28 25.70 -17.86
CA ARG A 372 -15.80 24.66 -18.75
C ARG A 372 -15.74 25.06 -20.23
N THR A 373 -16.03 26.32 -20.52
CA THR A 373 -16.23 26.79 -21.90
C THR A 373 -14.98 27.43 -22.50
N CYS A 374 -14.20 28.17 -21.69
CA CYS A 374 -13.06 28.97 -22.13
C CYS A 374 -11.72 28.50 -21.56
N GLY A 375 -11.71 27.42 -20.76
CA GLY A 375 -10.50 26.83 -20.20
C GLY A 375 -10.10 27.39 -18.84
N THR A 376 -9.07 26.77 -18.25
CA THR A 376 -8.62 27.05 -16.88
C THR A 376 -8.19 28.51 -16.70
N PRO A 377 -8.67 29.19 -15.64
CA PRO A 377 -8.21 30.52 -15.29
C PRO A 377 -6.71 30.65 -15.00
N THR A 378 -6.23 31.89 -15.00
CA THR A 378 -4.98 32.29 -14.33
C THR A 378 -5.26 33.46 -13.38
N GLY A 379 -4.30 33.81 -12.52
CA GLY A 379 -4.43 34.95 -11.61
C GLY A 379 -5.56 34.79 -10.57
N GLU A 380 -6.29 35.86 -10.28
CA GLU A 380 -7.35 35.87 -9.26
C GLU A 380 -8.54 34.98 -9.60
N ASP A 381 -8.93 34.90 -10.88
CA ASP A 381 -9.99 33.99 -11.33
C ASP A 381 -9.69 32.53 -10.94
N LEU A 382 -8.41 32.12 -10.99
CA LEU A 382 -8.00 30.78 -10.55
C LEU A 382 -8.24 30.59 -9.05
N LEU A 383 -8.02 31.63 -8.25
CA LEU A 383 -8.25 31.60 -6.81
C LEU A 383 -9.76 31.60 -6.50
N TYR A 384 -10.57 32.39 -7.21
CA TYR A 384 -12.02 32.36 -7.06
C TYR A 384 -12.61 31.00 -7.47
N LEU A 385 -12.11 30.39 -8.54
CA LEU A 385 -12.48 29.04 -8.93
C LEU A 385 -12.10 28.01 -7.84
N LYS A 386 -10.92 28.12 -7.23
CA LYS A 386 -10.53 27.27 -6.08
C LYS A 386 -11.48 27.44 -4.90
N ILE A 387 -11.90 28.68 -4.59
CA ILE A 387 -12.90 28.95 -3.54
C ILE A 387 -14.23 28.30 -3.91
N ALA A 388 -14.70 28.48 -5.14
CA ALA A 388 -15.97 27.95 -5.63
C ALA A 388 -16.03 26.41 -5.57
N LYS A 389 -14.89 25.74 -5.83
CA LYS A 389 -14.74 24.27 -5.73
C LYS A 389 -14.59 23.75 -4.31
N SER A 390 -14.34 24.62 -3.33
CA SER A 390 -14.10 24.19 -1.96
C SER A 390 -15.41 23.76 -1.25
N PRO A 391 -15.34 22.81 -0.30
CA PRO A 391 -16.52 22.42 0.50
C PRO A 391 -17.18 23.57 1.26
N LEU A 392 -16.44 24.65 1.55
CA LEU A 392 -16.99 25.86 2.17
C LEU A 392 -18.05 26.55 1.30
N ALA A 393 -17.85 26.59 -0.02
CA ALA A 393 -18.82 27.21 -0.93
C ALA A 393 -20.07 26.34 -1.09
N ALA A 394 -19.92 25.01 -1.09
CA ALA A 394 -21.04 24.06 -1.18
C ALA A 394 -21.97 24.07 0.04
N GLY A 395 -21.47 24.46 1.23
CA GLY A 395 -22.29 24.62 2.43
C GLY A 395 -23.03 25.97 2.53
N GLN A 396 -22.80 26.88 1.59
CA GLN A 396 -23.48 28.19 1.49
C GLN A 396 -24.48 28.27 0.32
N GLN A 397 -24.54 27.23 -0.52
CA GLN A 397 -25.57 27.02 -1.55
C GLN A 397 -26.74 26.25 -0.95
#